data_AF-A0AAV7RRS7-F1
#
_entry.id   AF-A0AAV7RRS7-F1
#
_cell.length_a   1.000
_cell.length_b   1.000
_cell.length_c   1.000
_cell.angle_alpha   90.00
_cell.angle_beta   90.00
_cell.angle_gamma   90.00
#
_symmetry.space_group_name_H-M   'P 1'
#
loop_
_entity.id
_entity.type
_entity.pdbx_description
1 polymer ?
#
loop_
_entity_poly.entity_id
_entity_poly.type
_entity_poly.pdbx_seq_one_letter_code
_entity_poly.pdbx_strand_id
1 'polypeptide(L)'
;MSGRTLRWDYSGISLADTFTGGNQSPIKENTDPGAAAGSIGNTGDAHAMGTEAGILQSIYSSIKELQTETRIESRRARVATKQLQGSVRKVVKSCMEIEAKLCSMEDRIVAVEDDIDTLKEQNTAREGQLTDVMWKIEDLENRQRRNNLRFLGIPEGLEGDNIQPYMVVLLRGAFPELGNRDWDNEPSV
;
A
#
# COMPACT_ATOMS: atom_id res chain seq x y z
N MET A 1 -18.84 -12.22 3.65
CA MET A 1 -17.76 -13.23 3.78
C MET A 1 -16.96 -12.88 5.01
N SER A 2 -16.86 -13.80 5.98
CA SER A 2 -16.41 -13.51 7.35
C SER A 2 -14.89 -13.35 7.40
N GLY A 3 -14.42 -12.12 7.64
CA GLY A 3 -13.01 -11.79 7.85
C GLY A 3 -12.54 -12.30 9.21
N ARG A 4 -11.62 -13.26 9.21
CA ARG A 4 -10.96 -13.78 10.40
C ARG A 4 -9.67 -12.97 10.62
N THR A 5 -9.72 -12.00 11.52
CA THR A 5 -8.54 -11.24 11.97
C THR A 5 -7.72 -12.15 12.90
N LEU A 6 -6.59 -12.65 12.43
CA LEU A 6 -5.62 -13.38 13.25
C LEU A 6 -4.78 -12.36 14.04
N ARG A 7 -5.16 -12.15 15.30
CA ARG A 7 -4.38 -11.38 16.28
C ARG A 7 -3.26 -12.27 16.81
N TRP A 8 -2.00 -11.88 16.58
CA TRP A 8 -0.84 -12.55 17.16
C TRP A 8 -0.52 -11.89 18.51
N ASP A 9 -0.88 -12.56 19.61
CA ASP A 9 -0.48 -12.13 20.95
C ASP A 9 0.98 -12.57 21.21
N TYR A 10 1.93 -11.64 21.10
CA TYR A 10 3.30 -11.83 21.58
C TYR A 10 3.38 -11.49 23.08
N SER A 11 2.94 -12.41 23.93
CA SER A 11 3.26 -12.36 25.35
C SER A 11 4.59 -13.07 25.62
N GLY A 12 5.62 -12.28 25.91
CA GLY A 12 6.70 -12.73 26.79
C GLY A 12 8.09 -12.81 26.16
N ILE A 13 8.81 -11.68 26.17
CA ILE A 13 10.23 -11.63 26.60
C ILE A 13 10.43 -10.29 27.35
N SER A 14 10.30 -10.33 28.69
CA SER A 14 10.73 -9.23 29.55
C SER A 14 12.26 -9.26 29.64
N LEU A 15 12.92 -8.29 29.01
CA LEU A 15 14.38 -8.13 29.05
C LEU A 15 14.79 -7.28 30.27
N ALA A 16 14.26 -7.61 31.44
CA ALA A 16 14.65 -7.04 32.72
C ALA A 16 14.95 -8.21 33.66
N ASP A 17 16.20 -8.64 33.66
CA ASP A 17 16.93 -9.30 34.76
C ASP A 17 18.00 -10.22 34.18
N THR A 18 19.25 -9.75 34.16
CA THR A 18 20.36 -10.46 34.81
C THR A 18 21.67 -9.69 34.65
N PHE A 19 22.37 -9.61 35.78
CA PHE A 19 23.79 -9.33 35.96
C PHE A 19 24.21 -7.90 36.31
N THR A 20 23.89 -7.52 37.55
CA THR A 20 24.64 -6.58 38.37
C THR A 20 25.79 -7.29 39.11
N GLY A 21 26.97 -6.63 39.13
CA GLY A 21 28.11 -6.96 40.01
C GLY A 21 29.39 -7.30 39.22
N GLY A 22 30.53 -6.63 39.39
CA GLY A 22 30.91 -5.56 40.31
C GLY A 22 32.30 -5.00 39.97
N ASN A 23 32.56 -3.81 40.51
CA ASN A 23 33.81 -3.05 40.65
C ASN A 23 35.15 -3.72 40.32
N GLN A 24 36.00 -3.00 39.57
CA GLN A 24 37.18 -2.31 40.13
C GLN A 24 37.77 -1.32 39.09
N SER A 25 38.00 -0.08 39.53
CA SER A 25 38.74 0.97 38.81
C SER A 25 40.26 0.86 39.11
N PRO A 26 41.11 1.83 38.72
CA PRO A 26 42.00 1.76 37.57
C PRO A 26 43.50 1.68 37.95
N ILE A 27 44.34 1.07 37.10
CA ILE A 27 45.80 1.19 37.22
C ILE A 27 46.28 2.23 36.19
N LYS A 28 46.93 3.27 36.70
CA LYS A 28 47.52 4.41 36.00
C LYS A 28 48.90 4.06 35.41
N GLU A 29 49.25 4.76 34.32
CA GLU A 29 50.57 5.37 34.00
C GLU A 29 51.85 4.48 34.09
N ASN A 30 52.87 4.55 33.22
CA ASN A 30 53.40 5.67 32.44
C ASN A 30 54.58 5.23 31.52
N THR A 31 54.80 6.01 30.46
CA THR A 31 56.05 6.39 29.75
C THR A 31 57.09 5.37 29.20
N ASP A 32 57.31 5.43 27.88
CA ASP A 32 58.60 5.29 27.16
C ASP A 32 59.63 6.36 27.66
N PRO A 33 60.97 6.36 27.39
CA PRO A 33 61.67 5.84 26.19
C PRO A 33 63.14 5.32 26.38
N GLY A 34 63.83 4.95 25.28
CA GLY A 34 65.26 5.30 25.12
C GLY A 34 66.33 4.19 25.06
N ALA A 35 66.76 3.89 23.82
CA ALA A 35 68.13 3.73 23.31
C ALA A 35 69.30 3.09 24.12
N ALA A 36 69.93 2.12 23.43
CA ALA A 36 71.38 1.89 23.26
C ALA A 36 72.23 1.29 24.41
N ALA A 37 72.79 0.11 24.17
CA ALA A 37 74.23 -0.21 24.29
C ALA A 37 74.48 -1.66 23.82
N GLY A 38 75.48 -1.86 22.95
CA GLY A 38 75.88 -3.18 22.48
C GLY A 38 76.73 -3.97 23.49
N SER A 39 77.14 -5.19 23.10
CA SER A 39 78.55 -5.63 23.08
C SER A 39 78.72 -7.15 23.06
N ILE A 40 79.58 -7.60 22.13
CA ILE A 40 80.50 -8.76 22.16
C ILE A 40 79.91 -10.18 22.08
N GLY A 41 80.49 -10.94 21.14
CA GLY A 41 80.09 -12.27 20.74
C GLY A 41 80.50 -13.39 21.68
N ASN A 42 80.03 -14.59 21.37
CA ASN A 42 80.97 -15.67 21.11
C ASN A 42 80.32 -16.80 20.30
N THR A 43 81.14 -17.35 19.43
CA THR A 43 80.99 -18.65 18.77
C THR A 43 80.76 -19.75 19.81
N GLY A 44 79.76 -20.59 19.59
CA GLY A 44 79.51 -21.76 20.43
C GLY A 44 78.36 -22.59 19.89
N ASP A 45 78.73 -23.58 19.08
CA ASP A 45 78.05 -24.87 18.91
C ASP A 45 76.52 -24.90 18.75
N ALA A 46 76.16 -25.12 17.49
CA ALA A 46 74.91 -25.76 17.09
C ALA A 46 74.82 -27.20 17.63
N HIS A 47 74.61 -27.39 18.93
CA HIS A 47 74.35 -28.70 19.56
C HIS A 47 73.48 -28.62 20.83
N ALA A 48 72.40 -27.82 20.79
CA ALA A 48 71.46 -27.72 21.92
C ALA A 48 69.97 -27.84 21.54
N MET A 49 69.64 -28.61 20.49
CA MET A 49 68.23 -29.01 20.22
C MET A 49 67.79 -30.26 20.99
N GLY A 50 68.66 -30.86 21.82
CA GLY A 50 68.42 -32.16 22.49
C GLY A 50 68.42 -32.16 24.02
N THR A 51 68.51 -31.00 24.70
CA THR A 51 68.43 -30.94 26.16
C THR A 51 66.99 -30.68 26.61
N GLU A 52 66.58 -31.33 27.71
CA GLU A 52 65.25 -31.18 28.32
C GLU A 52 64.85 -29.71 28.55
N ALA A 53 65.82 -28.85 28.88
CA ALA A 53 65.64 -27.41 29.03
C ALA A 53 65.26 -26.69 27.72
N GLY A 54 65.81 -27.10 26.58
CA GLY A 54 65.47 -26.50 25.27
C GLY A 54 64.04 -26.86 24.83
N ILE A 55 63.60 -28.09 25.11
CA ILE A 55 62.24 -28.57 24.84
C ILE A 55 61.23 -27.80 25.69
N LEU A 56 61.49 -27.62 26.99
CA LEU A 56 60.62 -26.86 27.89
C LEU A 56 60.50 -25.39 27.47
N GLN A 57 61.60 -24.77 27.02
CA GLN A 57 61.58 -23.40 26.54
C GLN A 57 60.73 -23.25 25.27
N SER A 58 60.82 -24.21 24.34
CA SER A 58 60.01 -24.25 23.12
C SER A 58 58.52 -24.42 23.44
N ILE A 59 58.18 -25.35 24.34
CA ILE A 59 56.79 -25.55 24.81
C ILE A 59 56.25 -24.27 25.46
N TYR A 60 57.05 -23.59 26.29
CA TYR A 60 56.65 -22.33 26.92
C TYR A 60 56.37 -21.24 25.89
N SER A 61 57.21 -21.08 24.86
CA SER A 61 56.94 -20.14 23.78
C SER A 61 55.66 -20.48 23.02
N SER A 62 55.43 -21.75 22.66
CA SER A 62 54.22 -22.16 21.93
C SER A 62 52.95 -21.98 22.76
N ILE A 63 52.98 -22.27 24.07
CA ILE A 63 51.83 -22.00 24.96
C ILE A 63 51.53 -20.51 25.01
N LYS A 64 52.56 -19.67 25.13
CA LYS A 64 52.41 -18.22 25.15
C LYS A 64 51.79 -17.70 23.84
N GLU A 65 52.24 -18.21 22.71
CA GLU A 65 51.67 -17.88 21.38
C GLU A 65 50.20 -18.30 21.27
N LEU A 66 49.88 -19.55 21.62
CA LEU A 66 48.49 -20.05 21.62
C LEU A 66 47.56 -19.24 22.53
N GLN A 67 48.06 -18.79 23.70
CA GLN A 67 47.33 -17.90 24.59
C GLN A 67 47.06 -16.53 23.95
N THR A 68 48.04 -15.98 23.22
CA THR A 68 47.83 -14.72 22.50
C THR A 68 46.84 -14.87 21.35
N GLU A 69 46.92 -15.97 20.59
CA GLU A 69 46.02 -16.26 19.46
C GLU A 69 44.58 -16.42 19.95
N THR A 70 44.38 -17.19 21.02
CA THR A 70 43.04 -17.39 21.63
C THR A 70 42.46 -16.08 22.13
N ARG A 71 43.28 -15.18 22.70
CA ARG A 71 42.84 -13.85 23.13
C ARG A 71 42.42 -12.97 21.94
N ILE A 72 43.17 -13.03 20.84
CA ILE A 72 42.86 -12.29 19.61
C ILE A 72 41.55 -12.80 19.01
N GLU A 73 41.38 -14.12 18.89
CA GLU A 73 40.15 -14.71 18.36
C GLU A 73 38.94 -14.41 19.24
N SER A 74 39.08 -14.49 20.56
CA SER A 74 38.00 -14.08 21.48
C SER A 74 37.63 -12.60 21.29
N ARG A 75 38.62 -11.72 21.06
CA ARG A 75 38.37 -10.30 20.76
C ARG A 75 37.65 -10.11 19.42
N ARG A 76 38.05 -10.84 18.38
CA ARG A 76 37.40 -10.82 17.06
C ARG A 76 35.93 -11.25 17.17
N ALA A 77 35.67 -12.37 17.85
CA ALA A 77 34.31 -12.87 18.08
C ALA A 77 33.44 -11.85 18.85
N ARG A 78 33.99 -11.16 19.85
CA ARG A 78 33.29 -10.09 20.60
C ARG A 78 32.96 -8.88 19.73
N VAL A 79 33.83 -8.50 18.81
CA VAL A 79 33.57 -7.38 17.88
C VAL A 79 32.50 -7.77 16.87
N ALA A 80 32.60 -8.96 16.28
CA ALA A 80 31.61 -9.46 15.32
C ALA A 80 30.21 -9.58 15.95
N THR A 81 30.11 -10.11 17.17
CA THR A 81 28.83 -10.18 17.89
C THR A 81 28.24 -8.80 18.17
N LYS A 82 29.05 -7.80 18.56
CA LYS A 82 28.58 -6.41 18.72
C LYS A 82 28.08 -5.80 17.41
N GLN A 83 28.78 -6.06 16.30
CA GLN A 83 28.36 -5.59 14.98
C GLN A 83 27.04 -6.22 14.55
N LEU A 84 26.90 -7.54 14.70
CA LEU A 84 25.65 -8.26 14.43
C LEU A 84 24.50 -7.75 15.29
N GLN A 85 24.71 -7.53 16.59
CA GLN A 85 23.70 -6.91 17.47
C GLN A 85 23.30 -5.51 16.99
N GLY A 86 24.25 -4.73 16.47
CA GLY A 86 23.97 -3.44 15.83
C GLY A 86 23.08 -3.59 14.60
N SER A 87 23.43 -4.50 13.70
CA SER A 87 22.65 -4.77 12.48
C SER A 87 21.25 -5.30 12.79
N VAL A 88 21.12 -6.24 13.72
CA VAL A 88 19.81 -6.78 14.16
C VAL A 88 18.93 -5.67 14.71
N ARG A 89 19.46 -4.79 15.56
CA ARG A 89 18.69 -3.63 16.07
C ARG A 89 18.20 -2.71 14.95
N LYS A 90 19.02 -2.47 13.93
CA LYS A 90 18.61 -1.67 12.75
C LYS A 90 17.49 -2.34 11.98
N VAL A 91 17.59 -3.65 11.75
CA VAL A 91 16.54 -4.43 11.06
C VAL A 91 15.24 -4.39 11.84
N VAL A 92 15.28 -4.65 13.16
CA VAL A 92 14.08 -4.59 14.02
C VAL A 92 13.42 -3.21 13.95
N LYS A 93 14.21 -2.13 14.04
CA LYS A 93 13.69 -0.77 13.91
C LYS A 93 13.03 -0.54 12.54
N SER A 94 13.68 -1.00 11.46
CA SER A 94 13.13 -0.89 10.11
C SER A 94 11.83 -1.69 9.96
N CYS A 95 11.72 -2.88 10.55
CA CYS A 95 10.50 -3.68 10.54
C CYS A 95 9.36 -2.94 11.25
N MET A 96 9.61 -2.37 12.43
CA MET A 96 8.61 -1.57 13.16
C MET A 96 8.13 -0.35 12.36
N GLU A 97 9.03 0.34 11.67
CA GLU A 97 8.68 1.48 10.81
C GLU A 97 7.82 1.04 9.61
N ILE A 98 8.09 -0.14 9.04
CA ILE A 98 7.30 -0.71 7.94
C ILE A 98 5.92 -1.14 8.46
N GLU A 99 5.84 -1.80 9.61
CA GLU A 99 4.58 -2.22 10.23
C GLU A 99 3.66 -1.01 10.50
N ALA A 100 4.20 0.08 11.04
CA ALA A 100 3.45 1.31 11.26
C ALA A 100 2.92 1.93 9.95
N LYS A 101 3.74 1.92 8.89
CA LYS A 101 3.31 2.38 7.56
C LYS A 101 2.24 1.48 6.97
N LEU A 102 2.36 0.16 7.13
CA LEU A 102 1.39 -0.80 6.64
C LEU A 102 0.04 -0.60 7.33
N CYS A 103 0.00 -0.49 8.65
CA CYS A 103 -1.25 -0.20 9.39
C CYS A 103 -1.91 1.08 8.87
N SER A 104 -1.13 2.15 8.70
CA SER A 104 -1.67 3.42 8.15
C SER A 104 -2.17 3.29 6.71
N MET A 105 -1.55 2.45 5.89
CA MET A 105 -2.02 2.18 4.53
C MET A 105 -3.29 1.34 4.54
N GLU A 106 -3.40 0.34 5.41
CA GLU A 106 -4.59 -0.48 5.60
C GLU A 106 -5.79 0.38 6.01
N ASP A 107 -5.64 1.27 6.99
CA ASP A 107 -6.70 2.19 7.42
C ASP A 107 -7.18 3.08 6.26
N ARG A 108 -6.24 3.58 5.44
CA ARG A 108 -6.57 4.39 4.27
C ARG A 108 -7.26 3.60 3.17
N ILE A 109 -6.90 2.34 2.99
CA ILE A 109 -7.55 1.46 2.01
C ILE A 109 -8.99 1.20 2.43
N VAL A 110 -9.23 0.87 3.70
CA VAL A 110 -10.59 0.67 4.23
C VAL A 110 -11.45 1.90 4.02
N ALA A 111 -10.95 3.09 4.37
CA ALA A 111 -11.69 4.34 4.17
C ALA A 111 -12.02 4.59 2.69
N VAL A 112 -11.08 4.30 1.77
CA VAL A 112 -11.32 4.45 0.33
C VAL A 112 -12.32 3.40 -0.19
N GLU A 113 -12.30 2.18 0.33
CA GLU A 113 -13.27 1.14 -0.02
C GLU A 113 -14.70 1.54 0.41
N ASP A 114 -14.86 2.08 1.62
CA ASP A 114 -16.14 2.59 2.13
C ASP A 114 -16.67 3.77 1.27
N ASP A 115 -15.78 4.71 0.89
CA ASP A 115 -16.12 5.82 0.01
C ASP A 115 -16.56 5.34 -1.37
N ILE A 116 -15.87 4.34 -1.94
CA ILE A 116 -16.20 3.76 -3.24
C ILE A 116 -17.58 3.12 -3.20
N ASP A 117 -17.91 2.36 -2.16
CA ASP A 117 -19.21 1.71 -2.04
C ASP A 117 -20.33 2.74 -1.86
N THR A 118 -20.10 3.78 -1.06
CA THR A 118 -21.02 4.91 -0.93
C THR A 118 -21.26 5.61 -2.28
N LEU A 119 -20.20 5.84 -3.06
CA LEU A 119 -20.31 6.48 -4.38
C LEU A 119 -21.06 5.59 -5.38
N LYS A 120 -20.87 4.27 -5.34
CA LYS A 120 -21.63 3.33 -6.18
C LYS A 120 -23.11 3.38 -5.85
N GLU A 121 -23.47 3.33 -4.57
CA GLU A 121 -24.87 3.43 -4.13
C GLU A 121 -25.51 4.73 -4.61
N GLN A 122 -24.84 5.86 -4.41
CA GLN A 122 -25.32 7.16 -4.90
C GLN A 122 -25.47 7.20 -6.42
N ASN A 123 -24.53 6.60 -7.16
CA ASN A 123 -24.61 6.58 -8.62
C ASN A 123 -25.80 5.74 -9.10
N THR A 124 -26.01 4.55 -8.53
CA THR A 124 -27.16 3.70 -8.88
C THR A 124 -28.50 4.38 -8.56
N ALA A 125 -28.58 5.10 -7.43
CA ALA A 125 -29.76 5.87 -7.08
C ALA A 125 -30.03 7.01 -8.07
N ARG A 126 -28.98 7.72 -8.51
CA ARG A 126 -29.08 8.78 -9.52
C ARG A 126 -29.47 8.24 -10.88
N GLU A 127 -28.92 7.11 -11.30
CA GLU A 127 -29.30 6.43 -12.54
C GLU A 127 -30.78 6.06 -12.53
N GLY A 128 -31.28 5.51 -11.42
CA GLY A 128 -32.71 5.26 -11.24
C GLY A 128 -33.57 6.52 -11.39
N GLN A 129 -33.19 7.59 -10.69
CA GLN A 129 -33.90 8.88 -10.80
C GLN A 129 -33.89 9.45 -12.22
N LEU A 130 -32.77 9.33 -12.94
CA LEU A 130 -32.68 9.75 -14.33
C LEU A 130 -33.63 8.96 -15.22
N THR A 131 -33.66 7.63 -15.06
CA THR A 131 -34.60 6.78 -15.82
C THR A 131 -36.05 7.16 -15.54
N ASP A 132 -36.43 7.37 -14.28
CA ASP A 132 -37.78 7.77 -13.91
C ASP A 132 -38.19 9.12 -14.52
N VAL A 133 -37.27 10.09 -14.53
CA VAL A 133 -37.50 11.40 -15.15
C VAL A 133 -37.63 11.27 -16.66
N MET A 134 -36.79 10.46 -17.32
CA MET A 134 -36.90 10.20 -18.75
C MET A 134 -38.26 9.60 -19.12
N TRP A 135 -38.73 8.60 -18.38
CA TRP A 135 -40.06 8.01 -18.58
C TRP A 135 -41.19 9.03 -18.42
N LYS A 136 -41.08 9.93 -17.42
CA LYS A 136 -42.06 11.01 -17.22
C LYS A 136 -42.05 12.00 -18.38
N ILE A 137 -40.88 12.38 -18.88
CA ILE A 137 -40.76 13.27 -20.04
C ILE A 137 -41.40 12.62 -21.27
N GLU A 138 -41.11 11.35 -21.53
CA GLU A 138 -41.69 10.62 -22.66
C GLU A 138 -43.23 10.54 -22.57
N ASP A 139 -43.79 10.22 -21.40
CA ASP A 139 -45.24 10.23 -21.19
C ASP A 139 -45.85 11.61 -21.43
N LEU A 140 -45.21 12.67 -20.93
CA LEU A 140 -45.67 14.05 -21.14
C LEU A 140 -45.62 14.45 -22.62
N GLU A 141 -44.54 14.13 -23.33
CA GLU A 141 -44.42 14.39 -24.77
C GLU A 141 -45.49 13.64 -25.57
N ASN A 142 -45.73 12.37 -25.23
CA ASN A 142 -46.75 11.56 -25.89
C ASN A 142 -48.15 12.12 -25.64
N ARG A 143 -48.48 12.54 -24.41
CA ARG A 143 -49.77 13.18 -24.10
C ARG A 143 -49.94 14.51 -24.81
N GLN A 144 -48.88 15.29 -24.91
CA GLN A 144 -48.89 16.58 -25.61
C GLN A 144 -49.12 16.40 -27.12
N ARG A 145 -48.52 15.36 -27.73
CA ARG A 145 -48.63 15.10 -29.18
C ARG A 145 -49.80 14.19 -29.56
N ARG A 146 -50.52 13.61 -28.60
CA ARG A 146 -51.58 12.62 -28.84
C ARG A 146 -52.65 13.02 -29.85
N ASN A 147 -53.00 14.32 -29.90
CA ASN A 147 -54.01 14.84 -30.81
C ASN A 147 -53.41 15.51 -32.05
N ASN A 148 -52.08 15.48 -32.21
CA ASN A 148 -51.41 16.09 -33.34
C ASN A 148 -51.33 15.06 -34.47
N LEU A 149 -51.88 15.42 -35.64
CA LEU A 149 -51.76 14.65 -36.86
C LEU A 149 -50.62 15.20 -37.73
N ARG A 150 -49.90 14.31 -38.41
CA ARG A 150 -48.80 14.68 -39.30
C ARG A 150 -49.15 14.29 -40.73
N PHE A 151 -49.37 15.30 -41.58
CA PHE A 151 -49.66 15.10 -43.00
C PHE A 151 -48.36 15.17 -43.79
N LEU A 152 -48.09 14.16 -44.61
CA LEU A 152 -46.85 14.02 -45.39
C LEU A 152 -47.20 13.93 -46.88
N GLY A 153 -46.35 14.51 -47.74
CA GLY A 153 -46.52 14.45 -49.20
C GLY A 153 -47.57 15.39 -49.77
N ILE A 154 -47.97 16.43 -49.02
CA ILE A 154 -48.82 17.49 -49.54
C ILE A 154 -47.96 18.41 -50.43
N PRO A 155 -48.34 18.67 -51.69
CA PRO A 155 -47.62 19.57 -52.57
C PRO A 155 -47.71 21.03 -52.09
N GLU A 156 -46.56 21.69 -52.01
CA GLU A 156 -46.45 23.07 -51.53
C GLU A 156 -47.13 24.06 -52.51
N GLY A 157 -47.79 25.09 -51.96
CA GLY A 157 -48.39 26.18 -52.73
C GLY A 157 -49.85 25.99 -53.16
N LEU A 158 -50.44 24.80 -52.98
CA LEU A 158 -51.88 24.58 -53.23
C LEU A 158 -52.79 25.05 -52.08
N GLU A 159 -52.20 25.29 -50.90
CA GLU A 159 -52.93 25.62 -49.68
C GLU A 159 -53.39 27.09 -49.63
N GLY A 160 -52.78 27.97 -50.43
CA GLY A 160 -53.01 29.42 -50.36
C GLY A 160 -52.51 30.04 -49.05
N ASP A 161 -53.12 31.16 -48.63
CA ASP A 161 -52.72 31.88 -47.40
C ASP A 161 -53.22 31.23 -46.09
N ASN A 162 -54.15 30.27 -46.15
CA ASN A 162 -54.69 29.59 -44.97
C ASN A 162 -54.89 28.09 -45.22
N ILE A 163 -54.19 27.27 -44.42
CA ILE A 163 -54.19 25.80 -44.52
C ILE A 163 -55.50 25.15 -44.08
N GLN A 164 -56.30 25.80 -43.23
CA GLN A 164 -57.53 25.23 -42.67
C GLN A 164 -58.58 24.86 -43.74
N PRO A 165 -59.01 25.76 -44.64
CA PRO A 165 -59.99 25.42 -45.67
C PRO A 165 -59.46 24.34 -46.63
N TYR A 166 -58.17 24.37 -46.95
CA TYR A 166 -57.53 23.33 -47.76
C TYR A 166 -57.59 21.96 -47.10
N MET A 167 -57.26 21.87 -45.80
CA MET A 167 -57.34 20.62 -45.02
C MET A 167 -58.76 20.06 -44.96
N VAL A 168 -59.79 20.90 -44.85
CA VAL A 168 -61.20 20.45 -44.84
C VAL A 168 -61.59 19.79 -46.17
N VAL A 169 -61.19 20.38 -47.31
CA VAL A 169 -61.45 19.81 -48.64
C VAL A 169 -60.70 18.49 -48.82
N LEU A 170 -59.42 18.46 -48.42
CA LEU A 170 -58.59 17.26 -48.52
C LEU A 170 -59.17 16.11 -47.70
N LEU A 171 -59.57 16.37 -46.44
CA LEU A 171 -60.14 15.35 -45.56
C LEU A 171 -61.53 14.86 -46.02
N ARG A 172 -62.40 15.74 -46.53
CA ARG A 172 -63.70 15.33 -47.10
C ARG A 172 -63.55 14.45 -48.34
N GLY A 173 -62.55 14.72 -49.18
CA GLY A 173 -62.24 13.89 -50.34
C GLY A 173 -61.67 12.53 -49.96
N ALA A 174 -60.77 12.49 -48.97
CA ALA A 174 -60.14 11.25 -48.50
C ALA A 174 -61.07 10.36 -47.67
N PHE A 175 -61.92 10.97 -46.83
CA PHE A 175 -62.83 10.28 -45.93
C PHE A 175 -64.26 10.86 -46.04
N PRO A 176 -65.04 10.44 -47.06
CA PRO A 176 -66.39 10.98 -47.30
C PRO A 176 -67.34 10.82 -46.11
N GLU A 177 -67.13 9.78 -45.29
CA GLU A 177 -67.94 9.46 -44.12
C GLU A 177 -67.82 10.49 -42.98
N LEU A 178 -66.71 11.23 -42.90
CA LEU A 178 -66.50 12.27 -41.87
C LEU A 178 -67.20 13.60 -42.22
N GLY A 179 -67.59 13.80 -43.49
CA GLY A 179 -68.11 15.08 -43.99
C GLY A 179 -69.59 15.36 -43.67
N ASN A 180 -70.37 14.33 -43.32
CA ASN A 180 -71.82 14.41 -43.08
C ASN A 180 -72.23 14.29 -41.60
N ARG A 181 -71.26 14.26 -40.66
CA ARG A 181 -71.56 14.30 -39.22
C ARG A 181 -71.66 15.75 -38.73
N ASP A 182 -72.83 16.11 -38.20
CA ASP A 182 -73.03 17.33 -37.43
C ASP A 182 -72.49 17.13 -36.01
N TRP A 183 -71.21 17.43 -35.81
CA TRP A 183 -70.50 17.23 -34.53
C TRP A 183 -71.00 18.13 -33.38
N ASP A 184 -71.74 19.20 -33.70
CA ASP A 184 -72.27 20.16 -32.72
C ASP A 184 -73.58 19.68 -32.04
N ASN A 185 -74.17 18.56 -32.50
CA ASN A 185 -75.47 18.04 -32.01
C ASN A 185 -75.36 16.74 -31.19
N GLU A 186 -74.17 16.26 -30.84
CA GLU A 186 -74.02 15.10 -29.95
C GLU A 186 -73.93 15.54 -28.47
N PRO A 187 -74.63 14.85 -27.55
CA PRO A 187 -74.52 15.16 -26.13
C PRO A 187 -73.08 14.87 -25.66
N SER A 188 -72.45 15.87 -25.03
CA SER A 188 -71.12 15.73 -24.42
C SER A 188 -71.14 14.59 -23.40
N VAL A 189 -70.39 13.52 -23.69
CA VAL A 189 -70.08 12.44 -22.74
C VAL A 189 -68.97 12.88 -21.81
#